data_AF-A0A817HJC9-F1
#
_entry.id   AF-A0A817HJC9-F1
#
_cell.length_a   1.000
_cell.length_b   1.000
_cell.length_c   1.000
_cell.angle_alpha   90.00
_cell.angle_beta   90.00
_cell.angle_gamma   90.00
#
_symmetry.space_group_name_H-M   'P 1'
#
loop_
_entity.id
_entity.type
_entity.pdbx_description
1 polymer ?
#
loop_
_entity_poly.entity_id
_entity_poly.type
_entity_poly.pdbx_seq_one_letter_code
_entity_poly.pdbx_strand_id
1 'polypeptide(L)'
;MASGLESNRCSICEEEEGRCMCDGCKKYFCVKHFDQHRQQLSTKFDVEIVRTHDKLLEQINLVNQPNTSALELFGEIDRWETEAYKKVHKAAEKARHQLTQLLIDGKDIWKKDFEILTKEIRNRQEEIDFDENDIERLRQKINEIQTSLNQMSQPTKTKAVIVTKDQIDWNRVIYVENRHNRMSKWIENNI
;
A
#
# COMPACT_ATOMS: atom_id res chain seq x y z
N MET A 1 1.97 -9.18 86.08
CA MET A 1 1.21 -8.39 85.11
C MET A 1 0.64 -9.35 84.08
N ALA A 2 -0.66 -9.24 83.80
CA ALA A 2 -1.44 -10.27 83.13
C ALA A 2 -1.11 -10.40 81.64
N SER A 3 -0.88 -11.64 81.19
CA SER A 3 -0.91 -11.99 79.77
C SER A 3 -2.38 -11.94 79.31
N GLY A 4 -2.74 -10.93 78.53
CA GLY A 4 -4.02 -10.88 77.85
C GLY A 4 -4.08 -12.00 76.81
N LEU A 5 -4.80 -13.07 77.10
CA LEU A 5 -5.27 -14.02 76.09
C LEU A 5 -6.29 -13.28 75.24
N GLU A 6 -5.84 -12.67 74.13
CA GLU A 6 -6.74 -12.27 73.06
C GLU A 6 -7.49 -13.54 72.64
N SER A 7 -8.78 -13.55 72.94
CA SER A 7 -9.61 -14.72 72.73
C SER A 7 -9.72 -14.97 71.24
N ASN A 8 -8.99 -15.96 70.72
CA ASN A 8 -9.11 -16.48 69.36
C ASN A 8 -10.48 -17.14 69.19
N ARG A 9 -11.56 -16.36 69.21
CA ARG A 9 -12.93 -16.81 68.97
C ARG A 9 -13.26 -16.65 67.50
N CYS A 10 -14.23 -17.44 67.03
CA CYS A 10 -14.74 -17.28 65.68
C CYS A 10 -15.36 -15.89 65.49
N SER A 11 -14.90 -15.15 64.48
CA SER A 11 -15.35 -13.80 64.14
C SER A 11 -16.78 -13.73 63.56
N ILE A 12 -17.50 -14.86 63.50
CA ILE A 12 -18.88 -14.94 63.00
C ILE A 12 -19.84 -15.36 64.11
N CYS A 13 -19.55 -16.44 64.84
CA CYS A 13 -20.44 -16.91 65.90
C CYS A 13 -20.01 -16.55 67.31
N GLU A 14 -18.74 -16.16 67.56
CA GLU A 14 -18.18 -15.76 68.86
C GLU A 14 -18.25 -16.81 70.01
N GLU A 15 -18.94 -17.93 69.79
CA GLU A 15 -19.12 -19.03 70.74
C GLU A 15 -18.00 -20.07 70.67
N GLU A 16 -17.51 -20.40 69.48
CA GLU A 16 -16.48 -21.43 69.27
C GLU A 16 -15.07 -20.83 69.16
N GLU A 17 -14.06 -21.60 69.57
CA GLU A 17 -12.65 -21.27 69.36
C GLU A 17 -12.31 -21.21 67.86
N GLY A 18 -11.76 -20.09 67.44
CA GLY A 18 -11.29 -19.77 66.10
C GLY A 18 -10.01 -20.53 65.76
N ARG A 19 -10.16 -21.77 65.29
CA ARG A 19 -9.05 -22.66 64.93
C ARG A 19 -8.39 -22.34 63.59
N CYS A 20 -9.02 -21.53 62.73
CA CYS A 20 -8.53 -21.23 61.39
C CYS A 20 -8.41 -19.71 61.19
N MET A 21 -7.25 -19.22 60.76
CA MET A 21 -7.03 -17.81 60.42
C MET A 21 -7.01 -17.62 58.91
N CYS A 22 -7.70 -16.59 58.41
CA CYS A 22 -7.59 -16.19 56.99
C CYS A 22 -6.57 -15.06 56.84
N ASP A 23 -5.55 -15.27 56.02
CA ASP A 23 -4.50 -14.27 55.80
C ASP A 23 -4.96 -12.99 55.12
N GLY A 24 -5.96 -13.08 54.24
CA GLY A 24 -6.46 -11.93 53.50
C GLY A 24 -7.25 -10.96 54.38
N CYS A 25 -8.11 -11.48 55.26
CA CYS A 25 -8.94 -10.64 56.13
C CYS A 25 -8.42 -10.52 57.57
N LYS A 26 -7.36 -11.27 57.92
CA LYS A 26 -6.72 -11.31 59.25
C LYS A 26 -7.69 -11.61 60.40
N LYS A 27 -8.69 -12.47 60.14
CA LYS A 27 -9.71 -12.90 61.12
C LYS A 27 -9.61 -14.40 61.42
N TYR A 28 -9.99 -14.78 62.65
CA TYR A 28 -10.10 -16.16 63.11
C TYR A 28 -11.52 -16.68 62.97
N PHE A 29 -11.68 -17.93 62.55
CA PHE A 29 -12.94 -18.61 62.32
C PHE A 29 -12.90 -20.02 62.90
N CYS A 30 -14.05 -20.54 63.35
CA CYS A 30 -14.18 -21.98 63.52
C CYS A 30 -14.23 -22.66 62.14
N VAL A 31 -13.98 -23.96 62.07
CA VAL A 31 -13.84 -24.71 60.82
C VAL A 31 -15.03 -24.49 59.88
N LYS A 32 -16.26 -24.59 60.40
CA LYS A 32 -17.49 -24.38 59.62
C LYS A 32 -17.58 -23.00 58.99
N HIS A 33 -17.30 -21.95 59.77
CA HIS A 33 -17.37 -20.56 59.30
C HIS A 33 -16.19 -20.20 58.39
N PHE A 34 -15.04 -20.88 58.54
CA PHE A 34 -13.92 -20.75 57.62
C PHE A 34 -14.25 -21.33 56.24
N ASP A 35 -14.86 -22.52 56.18
CA ASP A 35 -15.28 -23.13 54.92
C ASP A 35 -16.31 -22.28 54.19
N GLN A 36 -17.29 -21.74 54.93
CA GLN A 36 -18.25 -20.78 54.38
C GLN A 36 -17.57 -19.52 53.84
N HIS A 37 -16.60 -18.96 54.57
CA HIS A 37 -15.83 -17.80 54.12
C HIS A 37 -15.07 -18.10 52.82
N ARG A 38 -14.42 -19.27 52.72
CA ARG A 38 -13.71 -19.70 51.51
C ARG A 38 -14.65 -19.92 50.33
N GLN A 39 -15.82 -20.50 50.57
CA GLN A 39 -16.85 -20.66 49.54
C GLN A 39 -17.34 -19.31 49.01
N GLN A 40 -17.62 -18.35 49.90
CA GLN A 40 -18.00 -16.98 49.50
C GLN A 40 -16.91 -16.29 48.67
N LEU A 41 -15.64 -16.47 49.03
CA LEU A 41 -14.51 -15.94 48.26
C LEU A 41 -14.41 -16.58 46.87
N SER A 42 -14.58 -17.90 46.77
CA SER A 42 -14.61 -18.60 45.48
C SER A 42 -15.73 -18.08 44.59
N THR A 43 -16.94 -17.93 45.14
CA THR A 43 -18.07 -17.38 44.39
C THR A 43 -17.79 -15.95 43.93
N LYS A 44 -17.20 -15.09 44.78
CA LYS A 44 -16.84 -13.73 44.40
C LYS A 44 -15.77 -13.71 43.30
N PHE A 45 -14.75 -14.55 43.40
CA PHE A 45 -13.72 -14.65 42.37
C PHE A 45 -14.31 -15.08 41.02
N ASP A 46 -15.18 -16.09 41.02
CA ASP A 46 -15.86 -16.54 39.81
C ASP A 46 -16.75 -15.43 39.21
N VAL A 47 -17.52 -14.73 40.05
CA VAL A 47 -18.48 -13.72 39.58
C VAL A 47 -17.79 -12.43 39.15
N GLU A 48 -16.80 -11.94 39.90
CA GLU A 48 -16.19 -10.63 39.69
C GLU A 48 -14.99 -10.70 38.75
N ILE A 49 -14.17 -11.76 38.83
CA ILE A 49 -12.93 -11.87 38.07
C ILE A 49 -13.14 -12.74 36.83
N VAL A 50 -13.57 -13.99 36.98
CA VAL A 50 -13.65 -14.96 35.87
C VAL A 50 -14.67 -14.48 34.82
N ARG A 51 -15.88 -14.13 35.23
CA ARG A 51 -16.89 -13.62 34.28
C ARG A 51 -16.48 -12.33 33.59
N THR A 52 -15.80 -11.42 34.30
CA THR A 52 -15.31 -10.17 33.71
C THR A 52 -14.20 -10.45 32.70
N HIS A 53 -13.27 -11.34 33.03
CA HIS A 53 -12.24 -11.82 32.12
C HIS A 53 -12.85 -12.42 30.86
N ASP A 54 -13.81 -13.34 30.99
CA ASP A 54 -14.42 -14.03 29.86
C ASP A 54 -15.19 -13.06 28.96
N LYS A 55 -15.90 -12.09 29.57
CA LYS A 55 -16.57 -11.02 28.83
C LYS A 55 -15.58 -10.12 28.08
N LEU A 56 -14.43 -9.79 28.69
CA LEU A 56 -13.39 -9.02 28.01
C LEU A 56 -12.77 -9.83 26.86
N LEU A 57 -12.55 -11.12 27.05
CA LEU A 57 -12.06 -12.01 26.00
C LEU A 57 -13.04 -12.08 24.82
N GLU A 58 -14.33 -12.21 25.09
CA GLU A 58 -15.38 -12.17 24.08
C GLU A 58 -15.37 -10.83 23.32
N GLN A 59 -15.27 -9.70 24.03
CA GLN A 59 -15.17 -8.38 23.42
C GLN A 59 -13.92 -8.22 22.55
N ILE A 60 -12.76 -8.71 23.00
CA ILE A 60 -11.53 -8.70 22.22
C ILE A 60 -11.71 -9.52 20.93
N ASN A 61 -12.31 -10.69 21.03
CA ASN A 61 -12.57 -11.55 19.87
C ASN A 61 -13.53 -10.90 18.86
N LEU A 62 -14.53 -10.13 19.34
CA LEU A 62 -15.43 -9.37 18.48
C LEU A 62 -14.71 -8.21 17.77
N VAL A 63 -13.81 -7.50 18.46
CA VAL A 63 -13.04 -6.39 17.87
C VAL A 63 -11.99 -6.88 16.87
N ASN A 64 -11.44 -8.08 17.08
CA ASN A 64 -10.46 -8.68 16.18
C ASN A 64 -11.07 -9.26 14.90
N GLN A 65 -12.40 -9.31 14.78
CA GLN A 65 -13.01 -9.64 13.51
C GLN A 65 -12.77 -8.48 12.53
N PRO A 66 -12.42 -8.77 11.26
CA PRO A 66 -12.29 -7.73 10.24
C PRO A 66 -13.61 -6.98 10.16
N ASN A 67 -13.63 -5.75 10.67
CA ASN A 67 -14.81 -4.91 10.59
C ASN A 67 -15.00 -4.49 9.13
N THR A 68 -16.25 -4.20 8.76
CA THR A 68 -16.63 -3.79 7.39
C THR A 68 -15.74 -2.65 6.88
N SER A 69 -15.30 -1.75 7.76
CA SER A 69 -14.42 -0.64 7.42
C SER A 69 -13.02 -1.06 6.94
N ALA A 70 -12.44 -2.15 7.49
CA ALA A 70 -11.17 -2.66 6.98
C ALA A 70 -11.31 -3.23 5.56
N LEU A 71 -12.41 -3.93 5.28
CA LEU A 71 -12.73 -4.44 3.94
C LEU A 71 -12.98 -3.31 2.94
N GLU A 72 -13.59 -2.20 3.37
CA GLU A 72 -13.76 -1.00 2.55
C GLU A 72 -12.41 -0.39 2.15
N LEU A 73 -11.45 -0.29 3.07
CA LEU A 73 -10.10 0.22 2.79
C LEU A 73 -9.35 -0.64 1.76
N PHE A 74 -9.46 -1.97 1.84
CA PHE A 74 -8.92 -2.86 0.80
C PHE A 74 -9.56 -2.57 -0.57
N GLY A 75 -10.88 -2.40 -0.62
CA GLY A 75 -11.57 -2.02 -1.86
C GLY A 75 -11.15 -0.66 -2.40
N GLU A 76 -10.80 0.30 -1.54
CA GLU A 76 -10.23 1.59 -1.96
C GLU A 76 -8.85 1.43 -2.59
N ILE A 77 -7.99 0.60 -2.01
CA ILE A 77 -6.66 0.27 -2.56
C ILE A 77 -6.80 -0.39 -3.92
N ASP A 78 -7.66 -1.41 -4.06
CA ASP A 78 -7.86 -2.14 -5.32
C ASP A 78 -8.37 -1.23 -6.45
N ARG A 79 -9.30 -0.33 -6.11
CA ARG A 79 -9.83 0.67 -7.05
C ARG A 79 -8.76 1.66 -7.45
N TRP A 80 -7.96 2.14 -6.49
CA TRP A 80 -6.86 3.04 -6.77
C TRP A 80 -5.83 2.39 -7.71
N GLU A 81 -5.45 1.14 -7.45
CA GLU A 81 -4.51 0.37 -8.27
C GLU A 81 -5.02 0.23 -9.71
N THR A 82 -6.28 -0.19 -9.85
CA THR A 82 -6.92 -0.37 -11.16
C THR A 82 -6.96 0.92 -11.98
N GLU A 83 -7.31 2.04 -11.35
CA GLU A 83 -7.37 3.34 -12.02
C GLU A 83 -5.98 3.90 -12.35
N ALA A 84 -5.00 3.70 -11.48
CA ALA A 84 -3.61 4.09 -11.74
C ALA A 84 -3.04 3.32 -12.94
N TYR A 85 -3.26 2.00 -13.00
CA TYR A 85 -2.86 1.16 -14.13
C TYR A 85 -3.47 1.66 -15.45
N LYS A 86 -4.78 1.93 -15.49
CA LYS A 86 -5.47 2.45 -16.68
C LYS A 86 -4.86 3.75 -17.17
N LYS A 87 -4.55 4.68 -16.26
CA LYS A 87 -3.95 5.98 -16.60
C LYS A 87 -2.55 5.82 -17.19
N VAL A 88 -1.70 5.00 -16.57
CA VAL A 88 -0.35 4.70 -17.07
C VAL A 88 -0.42 4.04 -18.44
N HIS A 89 -1.29 3.04 -18.60
CA HIS A 89 -1.48 2.35 -19.87
C HIS A 89 -1.92 3.30 -20.98
N LYS A 90 -2.92 4.17 -20.72
CA LYS A 90 -3.41 5.17 -21.68
C LYS A 90 -2.31 6.17 -22.07
N ALA A 91 -1.49 6.61 -21.12
CA ALA A 91 -0.37 7.50 -21.40
C ALA A 91 0.68 6.83 -22.30
N ALA A 92 1.00 5.56 -22.03
CA ALA A 92 1.92 4.77 -22.85
C ALA A 92 1.39 4.58 -24.29
N GLU A 93 0.11 4.24 -24.45
CA GLU A 93 -0.52 4.13 -25.78
C GLU A 93 -0.48 5.43 -26.56
N LYS A 94 -0.78 6.56 -25.90
CA LYS A 94 -0.67 7.89 -26.53
C LYS A 94 0.76 8.17 -27.00
N ALA A 95 1.76 7.86 -26.17
CA ALA A 95 3.17 8.07 -26.52
C ALA A 95 3.59 7.17 -27.70
N ARG A 96 3.17 5.90 -27.73
CA ARG A 96 3.40 5.00 -28.87
C ARG A 96 2.77 5.54 -30.14
N HIS A 97 1.53 5.99 -30.08
CA HIS A 97 0.84 6.55 -31.24
C HIS A 97 1.55 7.80 -31.77
N GLN A 98 1.92 8.73 -30.89
CA GLN A 98 2.67 9.93 -31.26
C GLN A 98 4.02 9.60 -31.89
N LEU A 99 4.75 8.62 -31.33
CA LEU A 99 6.01 8.17 -31.92
C LEU A 99 5.80 7.59 -33.32
N THR A 100 4.79 6.74 -33.49
CA THR A 100 4.46 6.16 -34.80
C THR A 100 4.09 7.23 -35.82
N GLN A 101 3.29 8.23 -35.45
CA GLN A 101 2.92 9.33 -36.33
C GLN A 101 4.16 10.14 -36.76
N LEU A 102 5.04 10.51 -35.82
CA LEU A 102 6.29 11.22 -36.15
C LEU A 102 7.18 10.42 -37.13
N LEU A 103 7.19 9.10 -37.02
CA LEU A 103 7.93 8.23 -37.93
C LEU A 103 7.27 8.09 -39.31
N ILE A 104 5.95 8.17 -39.40
CA ILE A 104 5.18 8.11 -40.65
C ILE A 104 5.21 9.46 -41.39
N ASP A 105 4.92 10.55 -40.69
CA ASP A 105 4.96 11.91 -41.24
C ASP A 105 6.34 12.21 -41.83
N GLY A 106 7.38 11.78 -41.12
CA GLY A 106 8.75 11.85 -41.60
C GLY A 106 9.00 11.10 -42.91
N LYS A 107 8.25 10.04 -43.24
CA LYS A 107 8.38 9.29 -44.50
C LYS A 107 7.56 9.88 -45.64
N ASP A 108 6.36 10.40 -45.35
CA ASP A 108 5.44 10.89 -46.37
C ASP A 108 5.90 12.19 -47.04
N ILE A 109 6.63 13.05 -46.31
CA ILE A 109 7.20 14.28 -46.87
C ILE A 109 8.18 13.96 -48.01
N TRP A 110 9.12 13.04 -47.80
CA TRP A 110 10.13 12.71 -48.82
C TRP A 110 9.56 11.91 -49.99
N LYS A 111 8.52 11.10 -49.76
CA LYS A 111 7.82 10.43 -50.85
C LYS A 111 7.26 11.44 -51.84
N LYS A 112 6.69 12.55 -51.34
CA LYS A 112 6.22 13.66 -52.19
C LYS A 112 7.38 14.35 -52.91
N ASP A 113 8.47 14.64 -52.22
CA ASP A 113 9.66 15.27 -52.85
C ASP A 113 10.24 14.39 -53.96
N PHE A 114 10.27 13.07 -53.74
CA PHE A 114 10.71 12.10 -54.74
C PHE A 114 9.75 12.00 -55.92
N GLU A 115 8.43 12.04 -55.68
CA GLU A 115 7.41 12.08 -56.75
C GLU A 115 7.51 13.35 -57.59
N ILE A 116 7.76 14.51 -56.97
CA ILE A 116 7.98 15.79 -57.66
C ILE A 116 9.24 15.71 -58.54
N LEU A 117 10.35 15.23 -57.98
CA LEU A 117 11.60 15.06 -58.73
C LEU A 117 11.42 14.08 -59.90
N THR A 118 10.71 12.97 -59.68
CA THR A 118 10.44 11.97 -60.74
C THR A 118 9.65 12.58 -61.89
N LYS A 119 8.65 13.43 -61.60
CA LYS A 119 7.89 14.14 -62.63
C LYS A 119 8.76 15.15 -63.38
N GLU A 120 9.59 15.92 -62.67
CA GLU A 120 10.51 16.88 -63.29
C GLU A 120 11.48 16.19 -64.26
N ILE A 121 12.03 15.02 -63.88
CA ILE A 121 12.92 14.23 -64.74
C ILE A 121 12.18 13.74 -65.99
N ARG A 122 10.97 13.17 -65.82
CA ARG A 122 10.20 12.61 -66.94
C ARG A 122 9.79 13.68 -67.94
N ASN A 123 9.26 14.82 -67.47
CA ASN A 123 8.85 15.91 -68.35
C ASN A 123 10.03 16.38 -69.23
N ARG A 124 11.22 16.53 -68.64
CA ARG A 124 12.43 16.96 -69.37
C ARG A 124 12.97 15.92 -70.33
N GLN A 125 12.83 14.62 -69.99
CA GLN A 125 13.15 13.54 -70.92
C GLN A 125 12.21 13.51 -72.13
N GLU A 126 10.93 13.80 -71.92
CA GLU A 126 9.92 13.85 -72.98
C GLU A 126 10.07 15.10 -73.85
N GLU A 127 10.42 16.24 -73.27
CA GLU A 127 10.64 17.51 -73.98
C GLU A 127 11.99 17.57 -74.72
N ILE A 128 12.94 16.66 -74.41
CA ILE A 128 14.33 16.67 -74.91
C ILE A 128 14.97 18.07 -74.74
N ASP A 129 14.57 18.77 -73.68
CA ASP A 129 14.97 20.14 -73.38
C ASP A 129 15.62 20.18 -72.00
N PHE A 130 16.95 20.01 -72.00
CA PHE A 130 17.77 20.12 -70.82
C PHE A 130 19.17 20.59 -71.18
N ASP A 131 19.73 21.45 -70.34
CA ASP A 131 21.10 21.94 -70.43
C ASP A 131 21.94 21.45 -69.24
N GLU A 132 23.21 21.84 -69.20
CA GLU A 132 24.13 21.49 -68.12
C GLU A 132 23.67 22.04 -66.75
N ASN A 133 22.96 23.17 -66.72
CA ASN A 133 22.44 23.74 -65.47
C ASN A 133 21.29 22.91 -64.90
N ASP A 134 20.43 22.39 -65.77
CA ASP A 134 19.35 21.49 -65.39
C ASP A 134 19.86 20.16 -64.85
N ILE A 135 20.90 19.60 -65.49
CA ILE A 135 21.58 18.40 -65.00
C ILE A 135 22.19 18.64 -63.61
N GLU A 136 22.88 19.77 -63.41
CA GLU A 136 23.49 20.09 -62.11
C GLU A 136 22.43 20.34 -61.03
N ARG A 137 21.32 21.02 -61.36
CA ARG A 137 20.20 21.22 -60.42
C ARG A 137 19.56 19.90 -60.02
N LEU A 138 19.30 19.00 -60.96
CA LEU A 138 18.73 17.68 -60.67
C LEU A 138 19.70 16.83 -59.83
N ARG A 139 21.01 16.91 -60.10
CA ARG A 139 22.03 16.25 -59.29
C ARG A 139 22.06 16.77 -57.86
N GLN A 140 21.94 18.08 -57.65
CA GLN A 140 21.84 18.66 -56.31
C GLN A 140 20.62 18.15 -55.55
N LYS A 141 19.44 18.17 -56.17
CA LYS A 141 18.20 17.63 -55.58
C LYS A 141 18.32 16.14 -55.21
N ILE A 142 18.95 15.33 -56.08
CA ILE A 142 19.21 13.90 -55.80
C ILE A 142 20.13 13.75 -54.58
N ASN A 143 21.22 14.51 -54.50
CA ASN A 143 22.15 14.47 -53.37
C ASN A 143 21.50 14.91 -52.04
N GLU A 144 20.62 15.91 -52.06
CA GLU A 144 19.87 16.36 -50.88
C GLU A 144 18.94 15.25 -50.35
N ILE A 145 18.20 14.59 -51.24
CA ILE A 145 17.33 13.46 -50.88
C ILE A 145 18.16 12.27 -50.35
N GLN A 146 19.27 11.93 -51.01
CA GLN A 146 20.18 10.87 -50.55
C GLN A 146 20.78 11.15 -49.16
N THR A 147 21.21 12.39 -48.93
CA THR A 147 21.76 12.82 -47.64
C THR A 147 20.70 12.72 -46.53
N SER A 148 19.47 13.15 -46.83
CA SER A 148 18.34 13.09 -45.90
C SER A 148 17.92 11.64 -45.57
N LEU A 149 17.93 10.73 -46.56
CA LEU A 149 17.69 9.30 -46.36
C LEU A 149 18.77 8.64 -45.49
N ASN A 150 20.04 8.97 -45.73
CA ASN A 150 21.17 8.45 -44.94
C ASN A 150 21.21 8.98 -43.50
N GLN A 151 20.69 10.19 -43.25
CA GLN A 151 20.52 10.70 -41.89
C GLN A 151 19.39 10.00 -41.11
N MET A 152 18.45 9.37 -41.82
CA MET A 152 17.30 8.67 -41.23
C MET A 152 17.55 7.17 -41.01
N SER A 153 18.50 6.57 -41.74
CA SER A 153 19.00 5.22 -41.44
C SER A 153 19.84 5.18 -40.15
N GLN A 154 20.22 6.35 -39.63
CA GLN A 154 20.75 6.52 -38.29
C GLN A 154 19.59 6.61 -37.27
N PRO A 155 19.75 6.10 -36.04
CA PRO A 155 18.70 6.16 -35.02
C PRO A 155 18.22 7.61 -34.84
N THR A 156 16.94 7.83 -35.15
CA THR A 156 16.29 9.13 -35.23
C THR A 156 16.53 9.98 -33.98
N LYS A 157 16.68 11.30 -34.14
CA LYS A 157 16.76 12.29 -33.04
C LYS A 157 15.54 12.29 -32.10
N THR A 158 14.48 11.52 -32.43
CA THR A 158 13.27 11.39 -31.64
C THR A 158 13.51 10.51 -30.42
N LYS A 159 13.68 11.16 -29.25
CA LYS A 159 13.83 10.47 -27.97
C LYS A 159 12.49 10.45 -27.24
N ALA A 160 12.01 9.26 -26.87
CA ALA A 160 10.96 9.14 -25.87
C ALA A 160 11.54 9.51 -24.49
N VAL A 161 10.98 10.53 -23.84
CA VAL A 161 11.31 10.85 -22.45
C VAL A 161 10.38 10.04 -21.56
N ILE A 162 10.94 9.02 -20.91
CA ILE A 162 10.22 8.15 -19.98
C ILE A 162 10.69 8.52 -18.58
N VAL A 163 9.76 8.95 -17.73
CA VAL A 163 10.01 9.11 -16.29
C VAL A 163 10.31 7.73 -15.72
N THR A 164 11.54 7.51 -15.25
CA THR A 164 11.96 6.19 -14.75
C THR A 164 11.38 5.91 -13.37
N LYS A 165 11.36 4.63 -13.00
CA LYS A 165 10.82 4.12 -11.74
C LYS A 165 11.42 4.81 -10.50
N ASP A 166 12.63 5.33 -10.62
CA ASP A 166 13.41 5.98 -9.55
C ASP A 166 13.01 7.45 -9.32
N GLN A 167 12.22 8.03 -10.23
CA GLN A 167 11.68 9.40 -10.10
C GLN A 167 10.29 9.42 -9.44
N ILE A 168 9.64 8.26 -9.31
CA ILE A 168 8.32 8.12 -8.67
C ILE A 168 8.53 7.42 -7.33
N ASP A 169 8.39 8.17 -6.24
CA ASP A 169 8.39 7.61 -4.90
C ASP A 169 7.04 6.95 -4.59
N TRP A 170 6.94 5.67 -4.94
CA TRP A 170 5.72 4.88 -4.76
C TRP A 170 5.25 4.82 -3.30
N ASN A 171 6.14 4.97 -2.32
CA ASN A 171 5.79 4.99 -0.90
C ASN A 171 5.08 6.28 -0.48
N ARG A 172 5.13 7.32 -1.31
CA ARG A 172 4.38 8.58 -1.11
C ARG A 172 3.11 8.63 -1.93
N VAL A 173 2.92 7.67 -2.85
CA VAL A 173 1.74 7.60 -3.72
C VAL A 173 0.58 6.90 -3.02
N ILE A 174 0.86 5.84 -2.24
CA ILE A 174 -0.12 5.19 -1.36
C ILE A 174 0.58 4.67 -0.10
N TYR A 175 0.02 4.95 1.08
CA TYR A 175 0.54 4.47 2.35
C TYR A 175 -0.59 4.30 3.37
N VAL A 176 -0.38 3.39 4.32
CA VAL A 176 -1.30 3.16 5.43
C VAL A 176 -0.71 3.80 6.68
N GLU A 177 -1.40 4.79 7.24
CA GLU A 177 -1.01 5.42 8.50
C GLU A 177 -1.72 4.70 9.67
N ASN A 178 -0.95 4.08 10.56
CA ASN A 178 -1.50 3.54 11.80
C ASN A 178 -1.29 4.53 12.95
N ARG A 179 -2.39 5.10 13.47
CA ARG A 179 -2.36 6.06 14.59
C ARG A 179 -2.48 5.41 15.97
N HIS A 180 -2.50 4.08 16.07
CA HIS A 180 -2.60 3.38 17.35
C HIS A 180 -1.27 2.73 17.73
N ASN A 181 -0.49 3.44 18.55
CA ASN A 181 0.57 2.84 19.35
C ASN A 181 0.08 2.68 20.79
N ARG A 182 -0.48 1.53 21.13
CA ARG A 182 -0.80 1.14 22.51
C ARG A 182 0.01 -0.09 22.89
N MET A 183 1.19 0.14 23.45
CA MET A 183 1.95 -0.90 24.16
C MET A 183 1.25 -1.17 25.51
N SER A 184 1.07 -2.44 25.87
CA SER A 184 0.48 -2.80 27.16
C SER A 184 1.51 -2.60 28.28
N LYS A 185 1.13 -1.85 29.32
CA LYS A 185 1.98 -1.60 30.50
C LYS A 185 2.42 -2.86 31.26
N TRP A 186 1.82 -4.01 30.95
CA TRP A 186 2.10 -5.30 31.59
C TRP A 186 3.27 -6.06 30.97
N ILE A 187 3.67 -5.73 29.73
CA ILE A 187 4.82 -6.35 29.06
C ILE A 187 6.14 -5.70 29.52
N GLU A 188 6.13 -4.43 29.96
CA GLU A 188 7.34 -3.71 30.42
C GLU A 188 7.89 -4.23 31.76
N ASN A 189 7.08 -4.87 32.60
CA ASN A 189 7.49 -5.33 33.94
C ASN A 189 7.83 -6.84 34.02
N ASN A 190 7.82 -7.55 32.88
CA ASN A 190 8.07 -9.01 32.84
C ASN A 190 9.11 -9.42 31.79
N ILE A 191 10.01 -8.50 31.40
CA ILE A 191 11.20 -8.77 30.58
C ILE A 191 12.44 -8.34 31.36
#